data_AF-A0A6J4X5M1-F1
#
_entry.id   AF-A0A6J4X5M1-F1
#
_cell.length_a   1.000
_cell.length_b   1.000
_cell.length_c   1.000
_cell.angle_alpha   90.00
_cell.angle_beta   90.00
_cell.angle_gamma   90.00
#
_symmetry.space_group_name_H-M   'P 1'
#
loop_
_entity.id
_entity.type
_entity.pdbx_description
1 polymer ?
#
loop_
_entity_poly.entity_id
_entity_poly.type
_entity_poly.pdbx_seq_one_letter_code
_entity_poly.pdbx_strand_id
1 'polypeptide(L)'
;MAGRLDFEKGVGTIQILYLDTPGLHARGFGSIDLASESLDIVIKPESKRRLFRRSSPVRIEGQLVNPSVKKIPANEAAILAGQLAVPIIALPARALGILWSLIRDDKDENSPCLTEALLKTK
;
A
#
# COMPACT_ATOMS: atom_id res chain seq x y z
N MET A 1 -0.96 -7.87 -11.27
CA MET A 1 -1.86 -6.79 -10.82
C MET A 1 -2.56 -7.24 -9.55
N ALA A 2 -2.74 -6.34 -8.58
CA ALA A 2 -3.52 -6.57 -7.38
C ALA A 2 -4.41 -5.35 -7.10
N GLY A 3 -5.65 -5.57 -6.66
CA GLY A 3 -6.60 -4.51 -6.39
C GLY A 3 -7.59 -4.90 -5.29
N ARG A 4 -7.91 -3.95 -4.40
CA ARG A 4 -8.99 -4.07 -3.41
C ARG A 4 -9.83 -2.80 -3.44
N LEU A 5 -11.11 -2.97 -3.71
CA LEU A 5 -12.13 -1.93 -3.68
C LEU A 5 -13.22 -2.36 -2.71
N ASP A 6 -13.51 -1.52 -1.73
CA ASP A 6 -14.58 -1.76 -0.77
C ASP A 6 -15.72 -0.78 -1.06
N PHE A 7 -16.94 -1.30 -1.17
CA PHE A 7 -18.11 -0.49 -1.50
C PHE A 7 -19.00 -0.31 -0.28
N GLU A 8 -19.33 0.93 0.02
CA GLU A 8 -20.29 1.29 1.06
C GLU A 8 -21.34 2.24 0.47
N LYS A 9 -22.61 1.82 0.49
CA LYS A 9 -23.75 2.62 0.01
C LYS A 9 -23.57 3.18 -1.42
N GLY A 10 -22.94 2.41 -2.31
CA GLY A 10 -22.70 2.80 -3.70
C GLY A 10 -21.41 3.61 -3.93
N VAL A 11 -20.66 3.94 -2.87
CA VAL A 11 -19.34 4.57 -2.96
C VAL A 11 -18.26 3.51 -2.74
N GLY A 12 -17.51 3.21 -3.79
CA GLY A 12 -16.33 2.35 -3.78
C GLY A 12 -15.08 3.12 -3.40
N THR A 13 -14.34 2.66 -2.39
CA THR A 13 -13.03 3.20 -2.02
C THR A 13 -11.94 2.21 -2.41
N ILE A 14 -10.94 2.70 -3.15
CA ILE A 14 -9.77 1.91 -3.55
C ILE A 14 -8.79 1.90 -2.39
N GLN A 15 -8.75 0.79 -1.65
CA GLN A 15 -7.80 0.60 -0.56
C GLN A 15 -6.40 0.28 -1.08
N ILE A 16 -6.32 -0.58 -2.09
CA ILE A 16 -5.05 -1.00 -2.70
C ILE A 16 -5.28 -1.05 -4.21
N LEU A 17 -4.44 -0.33 -4.97
CA LEU A 17 -4.29 -0.54 -6.39
C LEU A 17 -2.80 -0.65 -6.71
N TYR A 18 -2.40 -1.81 -7.21
CA TYR A 18 -1.02 -2.11 -7.61
C TYR A 18 -1.01 -2.74 -9.00
N LEU A 19 -0.50 -1.98 -9.97
CA LEU A 19 -0.20 -2.46 -11.30
C LEU A 19 1.28 -2.79 -11.39
N ASP A 20 1.62 -3.97 -11.88
CA ASP A 20 3.00 -4.33 -12.17
C ASP A 20 3.12 -4.75 -13.63
N THR A 21 4.07 -4.12 -14.32
CA THR A 21 4.39 -4.39 -15.72
C THR A 21 5.91 -4.51 -15.87
N PRO A 22 6.43 -5.01 -17.01
CA PRO A 22 7.87 -5.11 -17.20
C PRO A 22 8.62 -3.75 -17.12
N GLY A 23 7.96 -2.64 -17.49
CA GLY A 23 8.61 -1.33 -17.58
C GLY A 23 8.38 -0.40 -16.37
N LEU A 24 7.30 -0.62 -15.62
CA LEU A 24 6.92 0.19 -14.47
C LEU A 24 6.04 -0.59 -13.51
N HIS A 25 6.04 -0.19 -12.24
CA HIS A 25 4.94 -0.48 -11.34
C HIS A 25 4.16 0.81 -11.09
N ALA A 26 2.87 0.71 -10.86
CA ALA A 26 2.00 1.84 -10.56
C ALA A 26 1.20 1.55 -9.31
N ARG A 27 1.08 2.56 -8.45
CA ARG A 27 0.25 2.53 -7.24
C ARG A 27 -0.85 3.54 -7.37
N GLY A 28 -2.04 3.22 -6.88
CA GLY A 28 -3.12 4.19 -6.85
C GLY A 28 -4.06 4.01 -5.69
N PHE A 29 -4.90 5.02 -5.53
CA PHE A 29 -5.97 5.10 -4.54
C PHE A 29 -7.00 6.10 -5.05
N GLY A 30 -8.17 6.13 -4.41
CA GLY A 30 -9.24 7.03 -4.80
C GLY A 30 -10.59 6.44 -4.47
N SER A 31 -11.62 7.04 -5.04
CA SER A 31 -13.00 6.62 -4.89
C SER A 31 -13.76 6.62 -6.21
N ILE A 32 -14.84 5.84 -6.22
CA ILE A 32 -15.80 5.73 -7.31
C ILE A 32 -17.16 5.84 -6.67
N ASP A 33 -17.98 6.78 -7.09
CA ASP A 33 -19.36 6.91 -6.67
C ASP A 33 -20.28 6.45 -7.80
N LEU A 34 -20.95 5.32 -7.60
CA LEU A 34 -21.86 4.73 -8.58
C LEU A 34 -23.23 5.43 -8.61
N ALA A 35 -23.60 6.18 -7.57
CA ALA A 35 -24.86 6.92 -7.54
C ALA A 35 -24.78 8.20 -8.38
N SER A 36 -23.63 8.87 -8.35
CA SER A 36 -23.34 10.04 -9.19
C SER A 36 -22.60 9.70 -10.50
N GLU A 37 -22.33 8.41 -10.73
CA GLU A 37 -21.50 7.89 -11.83
C GLU A 37 -20.20 8.66 -11.99
N SER A 38 -19.51 8.94 -10.88
CA SER A 38 -18.29 9.74 -10.85
C SER A 38 -17.13 8.97 -10.23
N LEU A 39 -15.91 9.39 -10.55
CA LEU A 39 -14.70 8.82 -9.98
C LEU A 39 -13.67 9.90 -9.74
N ASP A 40 -12.79 9.61 -8.79
CA ASP A 40 -11.59 10.39 -8.51
C ASP A 40 -10.48 9.44 -8.05
N ILE A 41 -9.53 9.19 -8.94
CA ILE A 41 -8.48 8.18 -8.75
C ILE A 41 -7.13 8.81 -9.03
N VAL A 42 -6.21 8.67 -8.10
CA VAL A 42 -4.81 9.06 -8.26
C VAL A 42 -3.97 7.84 -8.54
N ILE A 43 -3.16 7.88 -9.60
CA ILE A 43 -2.21 6.84 -9.97
C ILE A 43 -0.80 7.45 -10.02
N LYS A 44 0.11 6.88 -9.25
CA LYS A 44 1.54 7.16 -9.26
C LYS A 44 2.27 6.03 -9.97
N PRO A 45 2.62 6.20 -11.27
CA PRO A 45 3.55 5.31 -11.94
C PRO A 45 4.97 5.51 -11.40
N GLU A 46 5.75 4.45 -11.37
CA GLU A 46 7.17 4.43 -11.00
C GLU A 46 7.91 3.53 -12.00
N SER A 47 8.73 4.15 -12.86
CA SER A 47 9.49 3.39 -13.87
C SER A 47 10.55 2.51 -13.20
N LYS A 48 10.64 1.25 -13.68
CA LYS A 48 11.73 0.33 -13.31
C LYS A 48 13.06 0.72 -13.98
N ARG A 49 13.03 1.57 -15.02
CA ARG A 49 14.22 2.05 -15.74
C ARG A 49 14.76 3.32 -15.10
N ARG A 50 16.06 3.32 -14.78
CA ARG A 50 16.76 4.42 -14.08
C ARG A 50 16.67 5.78 -14.79
N LEU A 51 16.61 5.80 -16.13
CA LEU A 51 16.54 7.01 -16.96
C LEU A 51 15.17 7.71 -16.94
N PHE A 52 14.08 7.03 -16.53
CA PHE A 52 12.71 7.57 -16.56
C PHE A 52 12.03 7.55 -15.19
N ARG A 53 12.80 7.61 -14.09
CA ARG A 53 12.27 7.56 -12.71
C ARG A 53 11.35 8.73 -12.32
N ARG A 54 11.33 9.82 -13.10
CA ARG A 54 10.51 11.02 -12.83
C ARG A 54 9.17 10.92 -13.55
N SER A 55 8.32 10.01 -13.12
CA SER A 55 6.95 9.95 -13.59
C SER A 55 6.05 10.66 -12.58
N SER A 56 5.42 11.77 -13.01
CA SER A 56 4.50 12.52 -12.18
C SER A 56 3.21 11.72 -11.94
N PRO A 57 2.61 11.80 -10.74
CA PRO A 57 1.29 11.25 -10.51
C PRO A 57 0.25 11.86 -11.46
N VAL A 58 -0.78 11.08 -11.75
CA VAL A 58 -1.89 11.45 -12.62
C VAL A 58 -3.18 11.26 -11.83
N ARG A 59 -4.08 12.23 -11.91
CA ARG A 59 -5.44 12.16 -11.39
C ARG A 59 -6.40 11.90 -12.54
N ILE A 60 -7.27 10.93 -12.35
CA ILE A 60 -8.38 10.60 -13.23
C ILE A 60 -9.62 11.04 -12.46
N GLU A 61 -10.37 12.02 -12.96
CA GLU A 61 -11.52 12.58 -12.25
C GLU A 61 -12.67 12.87 -13.21
N GLY A 62 -13.91 12.86 -12.71
CA GLY A 62 -15.11 13.20 -13.46
C GLY A 62 -16.07 12.03 -13.62
N GLN A 63 -16.92 12.08 -14.65
CA GLN A 63 -17.93 11.03 -14.87
C GLN A 63 -17.31 9.74 -15.41
N LEU A 64 -17.86 8.59 -15.02
CA LEU A 64 -17.43 7.26 -15.47
C LEU A 64 -17.49 7.12 -17.00
N VAL A 65 -18.47 7.75 -17.65
CA VAL A 65 -18.63 7.72 -19.12
C VAL A 65 -17.55 8.51 -19.85
N ASN A 66 -17.02 9.58 -19.25
CA ASN A 66 -16.03 10.44 -19.86
C ASN A 66 -15.15 11.13 -18.80
N PRO A 67 -14.19 10.39 -18.21
CA PRO A 67 -13.32 10.95 -17.20
C PRO A 67 -12.22 11.81 -17.82
N SER A 68 -11.80 12.84 -17.08
CA SER A 68 -10.66 13.69 -17.42
C SER A 68 -9.39 13.16 -16.76
N VAL A 69 -8.27 13.23 -17.48
CA VAL A 69 -6.95 12.80 -16.99
C VAL A 69 -6.03 14.01 -16.88
N LYS A 70 -5.54 14.32 -15.68
CA LYS A 70 -4.68 15.48 -15.40
C LYS A 70 -3.41 15.06 -14.67
N LYS A 71 -2.29 15.68 -15.04
CA LYS A 71 -1.02 15.53 -14.28
C LYS A 71 -1.10 16.35 -13.00
N ILE A 72 -0.69 15.76 -11.89
CA ILE A 72 -0.71 16.44 -10.60
C ILE A 72 0.56 17.29 -10.45
N PRO A 73 0.45 18.56 -10.01
CA PRO A 73 1.60 19.41 -9.75
C PRO A 73 2.47 18.84 -8.60
N ALA A 74 3.75 19.19 -8.60
CA ALA A 74 4.76 18.52 -7.76
C ALA A 74 4.52 18.68 -6.23
N ASN A 75 3.91 19.77 -5.81
CA ASN A 75 3.54 20.05 -4.41
C ASN A 75 2.45 19.10 -3.89
N GLU A 76 1.40 18.87 -4.68
CA GLU A 76 0.31 17.95 -4.33
C GLU A 76 0.76 16.48 -4.46
N ALA A 77 1.63 16.20 -5.44
CA ALA A 77 2.22 14.87 -5.63
C ALA A 77 2.96 14.35 -4.39
N ALA A 78 3.59 15.22 -3.59
CA ALA A 78 4.31 14.82 -2.37
C ALA A 78 3.36 14.28 -1.29
N ILE A 79 2.23 14.94 -1.08
CA ILE A 79 1.21 14.53 -0.11
C ILE A 79 0.61 13.18 -0.51
N LEU A 80 0.25 13.04 -1.79
CA LEU A 80 -0.35 11.81 -2.34
C LEU A 80 0.64 10.64 -2.34
N ALA A 81 1.94 10.92 -2.60
CA ALA A 81 2.98 9.92 -2.47
C ALA A 81 3.18 9.45 -1.02
N GLY A 82 2.99 10.34 -0.04
CA GLY A 82 3.00 9.99 1.38
C GLY A 82 1.89 9.01 1.75
N GLN A 83 0.67 9.23 1.26
CA GLN A 83 -0.46 8.32 1.48
C GLN A 83 -0.19 6.90 0.93
N LEU A 84 0.42 6.81 -0.25
CA LEU A 84 0.83 5.53 -0.84
C LEU A 84 1.94 4.79 -0.07
N ALA A 85 2.72 5.50 0.75
CA ALA A 85 3.79 4.91 1.55
C ALA A 85 3.29 4.36 2.89
N VAL A 86 2.12 4.79 3.38
CA VAL A 86 1.55 4.37 4.67
C VAL A 86 1.52 2.86 4.86
N PRO A 87 0.97 2.02 3.96
CA PRO A 87 0.93 0.57 4.19
C PRO A 87 2.33 -0.05 4.25
N ILE A 88 3.31 0.50 3.51
CA ILE A 88 4.68 -0.01 3.48
C ILE A 88 5.38 0.22 4.82
N ILE A 89 5.03 1.27 5.55
CA ILE A 89 5.63 1.62 6.84
C ILE A 89 4.82 1.03 7.99
N ALA A 90 3.50 1.17 7.95
CA ALA A 90 2.62 0.80 9.05
C ALA A 90 2.51 -0.72 9.25
N LEU A 91 2.46 -1.51 8.16
CA LEU A 91 2.36 -2.96 8.26
C LEU A 91 3.58 -3.61 8.93
N PRO A 92 4.83 -3.37 8.49
CA PRO A 92 6.00 -3.94 9.17
C PRO A 92 6.17 -3.39 10.59
N ALA A 93 5.86 -2.11 10.84
CA ALA A 93 5.90 -1.56 12.20
C ALA A 93 4.94 -2.30 13.15
N ARG A 94 3.71 -2.61 12.69
CA ARG A 94 2.76 -3.43 13.45
C ARG A 94 3.24 -4.86 13.65
N ALA A 95 3.78 -5.49 12.61
CA ALA A 95 4.32 -6.84 12.71
C ALA A 95 5.48 -6.91 13.73
N LEU A 96 6.39 -5.93 13.71
CA LEU A 96 7.48 -5.82 14.68
C LEU A 96 6.97 -5.56 16.10
N GLY A 97 5.90 -4.77 16.27
CA GLY A 97 5.28 -4.56 17.58
C GLY A 97 4.71 -5.85 18.18
N ILE A 98 4.04 -6.67 17.36
CA ILE A 98 3.54 -7.99 17.78
C ILE A 98 4.72 -8.90 18.15
N LEU A 99 5.74 -8.96 17.30
CA LEU A 99 6.94 -9.77 17.54
C LEU A 99 7.66 -9.34 18.84
N TRP A 100 7.79 -8.04 19.07
CA TRP A 100 8.39 -7.48 20.28
C TRP A 100 7.58 -7.80 21.53
N SER A 101 6.24 -7.81 21.44
CA SER A 101 5.37 -8.22 22.54
C SER A 101 5.60 -9.69 22.90
N LEU A 102 5.69 -10.58 21.89
CA LEU A 102 5.98 -12.00 22.14
C LEU A 102 7.35 -12.21 22.79
N ILE A 103 8.38 -11.46 22.37
CA ILE A 103 9.72 -11.52 22.97
C ILE A 103 9.74 -11.00 24.41
N ARG A 104 8.91 -10.00 24.75
CA ARG A 104 8.82 -9.47 26.12
C ARG A 104 7.97 -10.31 27.06
N ASP A 105 6.90 -10.93 26.55
CA ASP A 105 6.02 -11.80 27.31
C ASP A 105 6.58 -13.23 27.46
N ASP A 106 7.73 -13.53 26.84
CA ASP A 106 8.51 -14.75 27.08
C ASP A 106 9.17 -14.68 28.47
N LYS A 107 8.34 -14.79 29.51
CA LYS A 107 8.79 -14.94 30.90
C LYS A 107 9.16 -16.39 31.16
N ASP A 108 10.46 -16.68 31.10
CA ASP A 108 11.20 -17.72 31.83
C ASP A 108 10.58 -19.13 31.96
N GLU A 109 9.70 -19.56 31.05
CA GLU A 109 9.41 -20.98 30.87
C GLU A 109 10.37 -21.52 29.82
N ASN A 110 11.49 -22.08 30.29
CA ASN A 110 12.51 -22.75 29.47
C ASN A 110 11.85 -23.50 28.30
N SER A 111 12.02 -22.97 27.08
CA SER A 111 11.52 -23.66 25.90
C SER A 111 12.08 -25.09 25.88
N PRO A 112 11.25 -26.13 25.77
CA PRO A 112 11.69 -27.53 25.85
C PRO A 112 12.84 -27.86 24.90
N CYS A 113 12.90 -27.14 23.77
CA CYS A 113 13.96 -27.23 22.77
C CYS A 113 15.34 -26.77 23.27
N LEU A 114 15.41 -25.81 24.21
CA LEU A 114 16.68 -25.37 24.81
C LEU A 114 17.14 -26.33 25.90
N THR A 115 16.20 -26.90 26.66
CA THR A 115 16.49 -27.83 27.76
C THR A 115 17.11 -29.14 27.26
N GLU A 116 16.60 -29.68 26.15
CA GLU A 116 17.19 -30.86 25.51
C GLU A 116 18.58 -30.59 24.91
N ALA A 117 18.82 -29.38 24.40
CA ALA A 117 20.12 -28.99 23.84
C ALA A 117 21.21 -28.88 24.93
N LEU A 118 20.88 -28.38 26.11
CA LEU A 118 21.81 -28.25 27.24
C LEU A 118 22.10 -29.59 27.95
N LEU A 119 21.13 -30.51 27.97
CA LEU A 119 21.32 -31.88 28.49
C LEU A 119 22.24 -32.74 27.61
N LYS A 120 22.40 -32.39 26.32
CA LYS A 120 23.24 -33.14 25.37
C LYS A 120 24.72 -32.73 25.38
N THR A 121 25.07 -31.70 26.16
CA THR A 121 26.44 -31.17 26.33
C THR A 121 27.12 -31.60 27.63
N LYS A 122 26.52 -32.50 28.41
CA LYS A 122 27.12 -33.10 29.61
C LYS A 122 27.24 -34.61 29.44
#